data_AF-A0A428ZE65-F1
#
_entry.id   AF-A0A428ZE65-F1
#
_cell.length_a   1.000
_cell.length_b   1.000
_cell.length_c   1.000
_cell.angle_alpha   90.00
_cell.angle_beta   90.00
_cell.angle_gamma   90.00
#
_symmetry.space_group_name_H-M   'P 1'
#
loop_
_entity.id
_entity.type
_entity.pdbx_description
1 polymer ?
#
loop_
_entity_poly.entity_id
_entity_poly.type
_entity_poly.pdbx_seq_one_letter_code
_entity_poly.pdbx_strand_id
1 'polypeptide(L)'
;MRRKRLFPTASAVLVAATVGLSGTAHADELDRVPVPRLTDTRADRVVREGTDTGPTDPSTQVSAQVFLTGDAAGLAAYARAVSDPADPRYRRFLTPDQTRTRFGPCPGRECGHLV
;
A
#
# COMPACT_ATOMS: atom_id res chain seq x y z
N MET A 1 -21.45 18.43 68.77
CA MET A 1 -22.31 19.60 68.43
C MET A 1 -21.47 20.65 67.72
N ARG A 2 -21.97 21.17 66.58
CA ARG A 2 -21.30 22.10 65.66
C ARG A 2 -20.96 23.43 66.30
N ARG A 3 -19.75 23.99 66.07
CA ARG A 3 -19.56 25.44 65.82
C ARG A 3 -18.41 25.70 64.84
N LYS A 4 -18.77 26.42 63.78
CA LYS A 4 -18.01 26.80 62.58
C LYS A 4 -17.14 28.03 62.86
N ARG A 5 -15.92 28.10 62.31
CA ARG A 5 -15.19 29.34 61.97
C ARG A 5 -14.30 29.01 60.74
N LEU A 6 -14.79 29.22 59.52
CA LEU A 6 -14.57 30.40 58.64
C LEU A 6 -13.08 30.63 58.30
N PHE A 7 -12.78 30.35 57.04
CA PHE A 7 -11.51 30.47 56.32
C PHE A 7 -10.95 31.89 56.29
N PRO A 8 -9.64 32.03 56.04
CA PRO A 8 -9.29 32.70 54.80
C PRO A 8 -8.26 31.94 53.96
N THR A 9 -8.46 32.12 52.66
CA THR A 9 -7.66 31.77 51.49
C THR A 9 -6.19 32.21 51.58
N ALA A 10 -5.26 31.30 51.31
CA ALA A 10 -3.94 31.65 50.82
C ALA A 10 -3.49 30.61 49.78
N SER A 11 -3.44 31.07 48.54
CA SER A 11 -3.06 30.36 47.34
C SER A 11 -1.63 29.83 47.39
N ALA A 12 -1.43 28.61 46.90
CA ALA A 12 -0.17 28.21 46.26
C ALA A 12 -0.43 26.95 45.42
N VAL A 13 -0.98 27.16 44.21
CA VAL A 13 -0.93 26.16 43.15
C VAL A 13 0.51 26.15 42.63
N LEU A 14 1.25 25.08 42.92
CA LEU A 14 2.59 24.86 42.36
C LEU A 14 2.48 23.70 41.37
N VAL A 15 2.09 24.04 40.15
CA VAL A 15 2.13 23.14 38.99
C VAL A 15 3.58 23.11 38.52
N ALA A 16 4.30 22.04 38.83
CA ALA A 16 5.58 21.73 38.21
C ALA A 16 5.33 21.21 36.79
N ALA A 17 5.28 22.12 35.82
CA ALA A 17 5.24 21.78 34.41
C ALA A 17 6.65 21.37 33.94
N THR A 18 6.97 20.08 34.01
CA THR A 18 8.14 19.54 33.30
C THR A 18 7.82 19.46 31.82
N VAL A 19 8.26 20.47 31.07
CA VAL A 19 8.26 20.45 29.60
C VAL A 19 9.27 19.39 29.15
N GLY A 20 8.79 18.16 28.99
CA GLY A 20 9.52 17.13 28.26
C GLY A 20 9.66 17.58 26.81
N LEU A 21 10.89 17.60 26.28
CA LEU A 21 11.14 17.74 24.85
C LEU A 21 10.47 16.58 24.13
N SER A 22 9.24 16.80 23.67
CA SER A 22 8.60 15.95 22.68
C SER A 22 9.33 16.19 21.35
N GLY A 23 10.43 15.47 21.13
CA GLY A 23 10.99 15.34 19.79
C GLY A 23 9.90 14.73 18.92
N THR A 24 9.31 15.53 18.03
CA THR A 24 8.44 15.02 16.99
C THR A 24 9.30 14.14 16.11
N ALA A 25 9.16 12.82 16.26
CA ALA A 25 9.65 11.89 15.26
C ALA A 25 8.94 12.26 13.96
N HIS A 26 9.62 13.02 13.11
CA HIS A 26 9.20 13.21 11.74
C HIS A 26 9.41 11.86 11.07
N ALA A 27 8.38 11.00 11.13
CA ALA A 27 8.25 9.98 10.12
C ALA A 27 8.21 10.73 8.80
N ASP A 28 9.22 10.51 7.97
CA ASP A 28 9.23 10.94 6.58
C ASP A 28 7.97 10.34 5.95
N GLU A 29 6.90 11.14 5.85
CA GLU A 29 5.65 10.72 5.23
C GLU A 29 5.89 10.75 3.74
N LEU A 30 6.55 9.69 3.27
CA LEU A 30 6.68 9.39 1.86
C LEU A 30 5.27 9.43 1.25
N ASP A 31 5.15 10.09 0.12
CA ASP A 31 3.92 10.12 -0.68
C ASP A 31 3.61 8.69 -1.16
N ARG A 32 2.84 7.96 -0.35
CA ARG A 32 2.56 6.54 -0.58
C ARG A 32 1.48 6.44 -1.64
N VAL A 33 1.85 5.96 -2.82
CA VAL A 33 0.88 5.57 -3.83
C VAL A 33 0.04 4.40 -3.29
N PRO A 34 -1.29 4.53 -3.18
CA PRO A 34 -2.14 3.43 -2.75
C PRO A 34 -2.05 2.29 -3.77
N VAL A 35 -1.45 1.16 -3.35
CA VAL A 35 -1.40 -0.05 -4.16
C VAL A 35 -2.42 -1.06 -3.64
N PRO A 36 -3.23 -1.69 -4.53
CA PRO A 36 -4.12 -2.76 -4.12
C PRO A 36 -3.35 -3.89 -3.43
N ARG A 37 -3.88 -4.37 -2.31
CA ARG A 37 -3.30 -5.52 -1.59
C ARG A 37 -3.43 -6.77 -2.44
N LEU A 38 -2.32 -7.47 -2.66
CA LEU A 38 -2.35 -8.82 -3.24
C LEU A 38 -2.81 -9.82 -2.17
N THR A 39 -4.03 -10.35 -2.33
CA THR A 39 -4.55 -11.41 -1.46
C THR A 39 -3.98 -12.77 -1.82
N ASP A 40 -4.09 -13.73 -0.90
CA ASP A 40 -3.72 -15.14 -1.12
C ASP A 40 -2.25 -15.38 -1.48
N THR A 41 -1.39 -14.38 -1.23
CA THR A 41 0.05 -14.51 -1.37
C THR A 41 0.70 -14.93 -0.05
N ARG A 42 1.90 -15.52 -0.13
CA ARG A 42 2.72 -15.77 1.07
C ARG A 42 2.95 -14.49 1.87
N ALA A 43 3.18 -13.37 1.18
CA ALA A 43 3.36 -12.07 1.79
C ALA A 43 2.11 -11.65 2.58
N ASP A 44 0.91 -11.80 2.00
CA ASP A 44 -0.35 -11.49 2.69
C ASP A 44 -0.55 -12.33 3.96
N ARG A 45 -0.22 -13.63 3.89
CA ARG A 45 -0.29 -14.51 5.07
C ARG A 45 0.66 -14.05 6.17
N VAL A 46 1.91 -13.72 5.83
CA VAL A 46 2.89 -13.22 6.80
C VAL A 46 2.40 -11.92 7.45
N VAL A 47 1.77 -11.02 6.70
CA VAL A 47 1.23 -9.77 7.25
C VAL A 47 0.02 -10.02 8.17
N ARG A 48 -0.84 -10.99 7.85
CA ARG A 48 -2.05 -11.29 8.63
C ARG A 48 -1.82 -12.13 9.87
N GLU A 49 -0.93 -13.12 9.77
CA GLU A 49 -0.77 -14.19 10.77
C GLU A 49 0.63 -14.19 11.39
N GLY A 50 1.56 -13.38 10.87
CA GLY A 50 2.91 -13.27 11.38
C GLY A 50 2.97 -12.61 12.76
N THR A 51 4.03 -12.92 13.48
CA THR A 51 4.38 -12.22 14.72
C THR A 51 5.43 -11.16 14.40
N ASP A 52 5.23 -9.94 14.88
CA ASP A 52 6.21 -8.87 14.76
C ASP A 52 7.48 -9.23 15.55
N THR A 53 8.63 -9.22 14.86
CA THR A 53 9.95 -9.54 15.43
C THR A 53 10.81 -8.30 15.69
N GLY A 54 10.24 -7.11 15.53
CA GLY A 54 10.97 -5.84 15.62
C GLY A 54 11.55 -5.40 14.27
N PRO A 55 12.13 -4.19 14.24
CA PRO A 55 12.58 -3.56 13.00
C PRO A 55 13.81 -4.27 12.41
N THR A 56 13.87 -4.31 11.08
CA THR A 56 15.08 -4.67 10.33
C THR A 56 16.09 -3.54 10.37
N ASP A 57 17.39 -3.86 10.31
CA ASP A 57 18.46 -2.86 10.21
C ASP A 57 18.26 -1.98 8.94
N PRO A 58 18.34 -0.64 9.06
CA PRO A 58 18.04 0.26 7.94
C PRO A 58 19.00 0.13 6.75
N SER A 59 20.18 -0.47 6.94
CA SER A 59 21.15 -0.75 5.88
C SER A 59 20.91 -2.10 5.18
N THR A 60 19.93 -2.88 5.62
CA THR A 60 19.58 -4.17 5.01
C THR A 60 19.02 -3.95 3.61
N GLN A 61 19.69 -4.52 2.61
CA GLN A 61 19.18 -4.51 1.24
C GLN A 61 17.97 -5.45 1.10
N VAL A 62 16.84 -4.90 0.65
CA VAL A 62 15.62 -5.66 0.37
C VAL A 62 15.37 -5.68 -1.13
N SER A 63 15.01 -6.86 -1.66
CA SER A 63 14.58 -7.01 -3.05
C SER A 63 13.06 -7.13 -3.10
N ALA A 64 12.41 -6.29 -3.90
CA ALA A 64 10.96 -6.32 -4.12
C ALA A 64 10.66 -6.55 -5.61
N GLN A 65 9.61 -7.34 -5.88
CA GLN A 65 9.06 -7.51 -7.22
C GLN A 65 7.74 -6.75 -7.32
N VAL A 66 7.60 -5.92 -8.34
CA VAL A 66 6.40 -5.13 -8.61
C VAL A 66 5.68 -5.72 -9.81
N PHE A 67 4.43 -6.14 -9.61
CA PHE A 67 3.56 -6.62 -10.69
C PHE A 67 2.64 -5.48 -11.13
N LEU A 68 2.74 -5.12 -12.40
CA LEU A 68 1.90 -4.09 -13.00
C LEU A 68 0.71 -4.73 -13.74
N THR A 69 -0.44 -4.07 -13.67
CA THR A 69 -1.65 -4.52 -14.37
C THR A 69 -1.56 -4.15 -15.86
N GLY A 70 -1.78 -5.12 -16.73
CA GLY A 70 -2.04 -4.93 -18.16
C GLY A 70 -3.50 -5.18 -18.54
N ASP A 71 -3.80 -5.29 -19.83
CA ASP A 71 -5.14 -5.61 -20.33
C ASP A 71 -5.41 -7.14 -20.29
N ALA A 72 -5.72 -7.63 -19.09
CA ALA A 72 -6.04 -9.04 -18.87
C ALA A 72 -7.32 -9.49 -19.59
N ALA A 73 -8.31 -8.60 -19.70
CA ALA A 73 -9.59 -8.91 -20.33
C ALA A 73 -9.43 -9.06 -21.86
N GLY A 74 -8.73 -8.14 -22.51
CA GLY A 74 -8.44 -8.21 -23.93
C GLY A 74 -7.55 -9.39 -24.28
N LEU A 75 -6.56 -9.71 -23.44
CA LEU A 75 -5.73 -10.91 -23.64
C LEU A 75 -6.58 -12.20 -23.57
N ALA A 76 -7.47 -12.32 -22.58
CA ALA A 76 -8.36 -13.47 -22.46
C ALA A 76 -9.33 -13.59 -23.64
N ALA A 77 -9.87 -12.48 -24.12
CA ALA A 77 -10.72 -12.46 -25.32
C ALA A 77 -9.96 -12.91 -26.57
N TYR A 78 -8.72 -12.43 -26.75
CA TYR A 78 -7.86 -12.85 -27.86
C TYR A 78 -7.51 -14.33 -27.78
N ALA A 79 -7.17 -14.83 -26.59
CA ALA A 79 -6.85 -16.24 -26.37
C ALA A 79 -8.03 -17.16 -26.74
N ARG A 80 -9.26 -16.75 -26.44
CA ARG A 80 -10.47 -17.46 -26.88
C ARG A 80 -10.60 -17.46 -28.40
N ALA A 81 -10.46 -16.29 -29.04
CA ALA A 81 -10.59 -16.15 -30.49
C ALA A 81 -9.58 -17.02 -31.26
N VAL A 82 -8.32 -17.09 -30.84
CA VAL A 82 -7.32 -17.91 -31.55
C VAL A 82 -7.47 -19.42 -31.34
N SER A 83 -8.26 -19.81 -30.33
CA SER A 83 -8.55 -21.20 -29.98
C SER A 83 -9.87 -21.70 -30.58
N ASP A 84 -10.74 -20.80 -31.05
CA ASP A 84 -12.03 -21.12 -31.65
C ASP A 84 -11.87 -21.37 -33.17
N PRO A 85 -12.21 -22.55 -33.70
CA PRO A 85 -12.13 -22.85 -35.13
C PRO A 85 -13.12 -22.04 -35.99
N ALA A 86 -14.17 -21.46 -35.41
CA ALA A 86 -15.12 -20.61 -36.12
C ALA A 86 -14.65 -19.15 -36.23
N ASP A 87 -13.66 -18.72 -35.45
CA ASP A 87 -13.12 -17.36 -35.54
C ASP A 87 -12.10 -17.25 -36.69
N PRO A 88 -12.13 -16.17 -37.49
CA PRO A 88 -11.13 -15.92 -38.54
C PRO A 88 -9.68 -15.87 -38.05
N ARG A 89 -9.47 -15.71 -36.74
CA ARG A 89 -8.16 -15.66 -36.08
C ARG A 89 -7.69 -17.01 -35.55
N TYR A 90 -8.41 -18.10 -35.82
CA TYR A 90 -8.01 -19.45 -35.42
C TYR A 90 -6.54 -19.75 -35.77
N ARG A 91 -5.79 -20.26 -34.79
CA ARG A 91 -4.35 -20.56 -34.89
C ARG A 91 -3.43 -19.37 -35.19
N ARG A 92 -3.91 -18.13 -35.06
CA ARG A 92 -3.10 -16.90 -35.21
C ARG A 92 -2.55 -16.42 -33.87
N PHE A 93 -1.57 -17.15 -33.34
CA PHE A 93 -0.95 -16.82 -32.06
C PHE A 93 -0.06 -15.57 -32.15
N LEU A 94 0.02 -14.84 -31.04
CA LEU A 94 0.95 -13.71 -30.90
C LEU A 94 2.30 -14.22 -30.39
N THR A 95 3.36 -13.53 -30.80
CA THR A 95 4.67 -13.66 -30.14
C THR A 95 4.63 -13.04 -28.74
N PRO A 96 5.57 -13.39 -27.85
CA PRO A 96 5.67 -12.77 -26.53
C PRO A 96 5.76 -11.24 -26.60
N ASP A 97 6.53 -10.68 -27.54
CA ASP A 97 6.65 -9.23 -27.69
C ASP A 97 5.37 -8.58 -28.19
N GLN A 98 4.68 -9.18 -29.17
CA GLN A 98 3.36 -8.68 -29.59
C GLN A 98 2.34 -8.69 -28.45
N THR A 99 2.40 -9.70 -27.58
CA THR A 99 1.53 -9.79 -26.41
C THR A 99 1.83 -8.67 -25.43
N ARG A 100 3.10 -8.39 -25.14
CA ARG A 100 3.52 -7.28 -24.26
C ARG A 100 3.16 -5.93 -24.83
N THR A 101 3.39 -5.70 -26.13
CA THR A 101 3.05 -4.43 -26.78
C THR A 101 1.56 -4.17 -26.76
N ARG A 102 0.74 -5.21 -26.94
CA ARG A 102 -0.72 -5.05 -27.08
C ARG A 102 -1.48 -5.08 -25.76
N PHE A 103 -1.07 -5.93 -24.83
CA PHE A 103 -1.80 -6.22 -23.60
C PHE A 103 -0.96 -6.03 -22.34
N GLY A 104 0.31 -5.64 -22.49
CA GLY A 104 1.18 -5.34 -21.36
C GLY A 104 0.77 -4.09 -20.60
N PRO A 105 1.41 -3.82 -19.46
CA PRO A 105 1.17 -2.63 -18.67
C PRO A 105 1.51 -1.37 -19.49
N CYS A 106 0.58 -0.42 -19.52
CA CYS A 106 0.81 0.93 -20.04
C CYS A 106 1.77 1.66 -19.08
N PRO A 107 2.80 2.36 -19.57
CA PRO A 107 3.62 3.21 -18.72
C PRO A 107 2.74 4.25 -18.01
N GLY A 108 2.93 4.39 -16.70
CA GLY A 108 2.11 5.26 -15.85
C GLY A 108 2.09 6.72 -16.33
N ARG A 109 1.08 7.46 -15.85
CA ARG A 109 0.67 8.83 -16.25
C ARG A 109 0.07 8.98 -17.65
N GLU A 110 0.46 8.17 -18.62
CA GLU A 110 -0.03 8.29 -20.01
C GLU A 110 -1.45 7.76 -20.19
N CYS A 111 -1.84 6.75 -19.42
CA CYS A 111 -3.18 6.17 -19.45
C CYS A 111 -4.23 6.90 -18.57
N GLY A 112 -3.86 7.99 -17.88
CA GLY A 112 -4.76 8.74 -16.98
C GLY A 112 -5.61 9.84 -17.65
N HIS A 113 -5.42 10.11 -18.95
CA HIS A 113 -6.12 11.17 -19.69
C HIS A 113 -7.21 10.62 -20.65
N LEU A 114 -7.49 9.32 -20.62
CA LEU A 114 -8.46 8.67 -21.51
C LEU A 114 -9.51 7.86 -20.74
N VAL A 115 -10.14 8.50 -19.74
CA VAL A 115 -11.42 8.05 -19.17
C VAL A 115 -12.38 9.22 -19.09
#